data_AF-A0A937ZLE3-F1
#
_entry.id   AF-A0A937ZLE3-F1
#
_cell.length_a   1.000
_cell.length_b   1.000
_cell.length_c   1.000
_cell.angle_alpha   90.00
_cell.angle_beta   90.00
_cell.angle_gamma   90.00
#
_symmetry.space_group_name_H-M   'P 1'
#
loop_
_entity.id
_entity.type
_entity.pdbx_description
1 polymer ?
#
loop_
_entity_poly.entity_id
_entity_poly.type
_entity_poly.pdbx_seq_one_letter_code
_entity_poly.pdbx_strand_id
1 'polypeptide(L)' 'MRARNDLVFPMAEYERRLAELRGRMAERGVDAMLVTTPENLHYLTGYET' A
#
# COMPACT_ATOMS: atom_id res chain seq x y z
N MET A 1 5.64 -7.38 -6.81
CA MET A 1 4.52 -6.66 -7.46
C MET A 1 4.95 -6.39 -8.89
N ARG A 2 4.12 -6.62 -9.93
CA ARG A 2 4.54 -6.35 -11.31
C ARG A 2 4.78 -4.84 -11.47
N ALA A 3 5.87 -4.46 -12.14
CA ALA A 3 6.17 -3.06 -12.39
C ALA A 3 5.12 -2.48 -13.34
N ARG A 4 4.42 -1.44 -12.88
CA ARG A 4 3.39 -0.72 -13.64
C ARG A 4 3.91 0.68 -13.94
N ASN A 5 3.82 1.08 -15.21
CA ASN A 5 4.31 2.37 -15.70
C ASN A 5 3.21 3.43 -15.85
N ASP A 6 1.97 3.03 -15.61
CA ASP A 6 0.74 3.84 -15.67
C ASP A 6 0.36 4.44 -14.31
N LEU A 7 1.21 4.30 -13.30
CA LEU A 7 0.92 4.76 -11.95
C LEU A 7 1.26 6.24 -11.76
N VAL A 8 0.46 6.89 -10.91
CA VAL A 8 0.65 8.29 -10.49
C VAL A 8 2.00 8.49 -9.80
N PHE A 9 2.49 7.49 -9.08
CA PHE A 9 3.80 7.49 -8.44
C PHE A 9 4.67 6.32 -8.93
N PRO A 10 6.00 6.42 -8.82
CA PRO A 10 6.88 5.28 -9.07
C PRO A 10 6.53 4.09 -8.16
N MET A 11 6.73 2.86 -8.65
CA MET A 11 6.50 1.64 -7.87
C MET A 11 7.22 1.65 -6.50
N ALA A 12 8.42 2.22 -6.44
CA ALA A 12 9.21 2.35 -5.20
C ALA A 12 8.47 3.14 -4.10
N GLU A 13 7.62 4.09 -4.45
CA GLU A 13 6.83 4.86 -3.48
C GLU A 13 5.73 4.00 -2.85
N TYR A 14 5.07 3.15 -3.62
CA TYR A 14 4.08 2.20 -3.09
C TYR A 14 4.74 1.14 -2.20
N GLU A 15 5.93 0.65 -2.59
CA GLU A 15 6.71 -0.26 -1.77
C GLU A 15 7.12 0.36 -0.43
N ARG A 16 7.56 1.63 -0.43
CA ARG A 16 7.86 2.40 0.79
C ARG A 16 6.63 2.52 1.70
N ARG A 17 5.48 2.94 1.16
CA ARG A 17 4.23 3.07 1.93
C ARG A 17 3.80 1.74 2.54
N LEU A 18 3.91 0.66 1.79
CA LEU A 18 3.58 -0.69 2.27
C LEU A 18 4.54 -1.16 3.36
N ALA A 19 5.84 -0.87 3.23
CA ALA A 19 6.84 -1.19 4.25
C ALA A 19 6.58 -0.43 5.56
N GLU A 20 6.30 0.87 5.49
CA GLU A 20 5.95 1.69 6.67
C GLU A 20 4.64 1.25 7.33
N LEU A 21 3.65 0.84 6.54
CA LEU A 21 2.43 0.25 7.06
C LEU A 21 2.71 -1.06 7.81
N ARG A 22 3.48 -1.98 7.20
CA ARG A 22 3.86 -3.25 7.83
C ARG A 22 4.70 -3.06 9.08
N GLY A 23 5.60 -2.07 9.11
CA GLY A 23 6.36 -1.72 10.31
C GLY A 23 5.45 -1.33 11.46
N ARG A 24 4.48 -0.43 11.21
CA ARG A 24 3.49 -0.03 12.22
C ARG A 24 2.57 -1.18 12.64
N MET A 25 2.23 -2.10 11.73
CA MET A 25 1.47 -3.30 12.06
C MET A 25 2.27 -4.20 13.00
N ALA A 26 3.56 -4.43 12.73
CA ALA A 26 4.43 -5.25 13.56
C ALA A 26 4.63 -4.63 14.97
N GLU A 27 4.84 -3.32 15.05
CA GLU A 27 4.94 -2.59 16.33
C GLU A 27 3.66 -2.72 17.19
N ARG A 28 2.50 -2.88 16.55
CA ARG A 28 1.19 -2.98 17.21
C ARG A 28 0.71 -4.43 17.38
N GLY A 29 1.48 -5.43 16.96
CA GLY A 29 1.07 -6.84 17.00
C GLY A 29 -0.12 -7.17 16.10
N VAL A 30 -0.23 -6.49 14.94
CA VAL A 30 -1.30 -6.72 13.96
C VAL A 30 -0.80 -7.63 12.85
N ASP A 31 -1.35 -8.85 12.77
CA ASP A 31 -0.95 -9.84 11.74
C ASP A 31 -1.58 -9.58 10.37
N ALA A 32 -2.78 -9.01 10.35
CA ALA A 32 -3.53 -8.73 9.12
C ALA A 32 -4.37 -7.46 9.26
N MET A 33 -4.49 -6.71 8.16
CA MET A 33 -5.33 -5.53 8.06
C MET A 33 -6.18 -5.62 6.79
N LEU A 34 -7.50 -5.57 6.94
CA LEU A 34 -8.43 -5.51 5.82
C LEU A 34 -8.73 -4.05 5.50
N VAL A 35 -8.39 -3.62 4.28
CA VAL A 35 -8.67 -2.27 3.79
C VAL A 35 -9.90 -2.32 2.92
N THR A 36 -10.98 -1.65 3.32
CA THR A 36 -12.26 -1.62 2.61
C THR A 36 -12.58 -0.27 1.98
N THR A 37 -11.87 0.79 2.37
CA THR A 37 -12.12 2.14 1.84
C THR A 37 -11.36 2.35 0.53
N PRO A 38 -12.02 2.85 -0.53
CA PRO A 38 -11.38 3.09 -1.82
C PRO A 38 -10.13 3.96 -1.71
N GLU A 39 -10.14 5.01 -0.90
CA GLU A 39 -9.04 5.96 -0.77
C GLU A 39 -7.75 5.29 -0.30
N ASN A 40 -7.86 4.38 0.67
CA ASN A 40 -6.71 3.65 1.20
C ASN A 40 -6.22 2.59 0.20
N LEU A 41 -7.11 1.97 -0.58
CA LEU A 41 -6.72 1.06 -1.65
C LEU A 41 -5.95 1.81 -2.74
N HIS A 42 -6.43 2.98 -3.17
CA HIS A 42 -5.74 3.83 -4.14
C HIS A 42 -4.38 4.28 -3.61
N TYR A 43 -4.31 4.72 -2.35
CA TYR A 43 -3.07 5.19 -1.73
C TYR A 43 -2.00 4.10 -1.61
N LEU A 44 -2.38 2.88 -1.23
CA LEU A 44 -1.47 1.77 -0.98
C LEU A 44 -1.11 0.98 -2.23
N THR A 45 -2.00 0.92 -3.22
CA THR A 45 -1.84 0.03 -4.37
C THR A 45 -1.85 0.76 -5.71
N GLY A 46 -2.32 2.01 -5.77
CA GLY A 46 -2.55 2.72 -7.03
C GLY A 46 -3.64 2.09 -7.88
N TYR A 47 -4.53 1.29 -7.27
CA TYR A 47 -5.68 0.72 -7.95
C TYR A 47 -6.80 1.76 -8.02
N GLU A 48 -7.11 2.22 -9.22
CA GLU A 48 -8.32 2.99 -9.53
C GLU A 48 -9.40 2.04 -10.06
N THR A 49 -10.65 2.22 -9.62
CA THR A 49 -11.82 1.45 -10.10
C THR A 49 -12.53 2.21 -11.21
#